data_AF-A0A022VXB5-F1
#
_entry.id   AF-A0A022VXB5-F1
#
_cell.length_a   1.000
_cell.length_b   1.000
_cell.length_c   1.000
_cell.angle_alpha   90.00
_cell.angle_beta   90.00
_cell.angle_gamma   90.00
#
_symmetry.space_group_name_H-M   'P 1'
#
loop_
_entity.id
_entity.type
_entity.pdbx_description
1 polymer ?
#
loop_
_entity_poly.entity_id
_entity_poly.type
_entity_poly.pdbx_seq_one_letter_code
_entity_poly.pdbx_strand_id
1 'polypeptide(L)'
;MLCRLFTLFIAAALACCVAAIPLQEQQTNSIIERTPGRWPWHPHRPRPHRPRPHWPFPKPHWPKPHWPEPQPQPEPEPTAVPTMAPEPTTVPPTEPSGTYPPDTTPTVVPTVVPTDVPTTFPSMTPTADPTVAPTGTSVPTGAPTGVPPMPGTIPFGTVINECTVNGTIALTFDDGPYDYTGPLLDIFAKNGAKGTFFVNAMNFGNIMDYADVIKRMYKEGHMLGSHTYSHADLSKLNSTGIALEMKKLDDILAPIIDGNRPTYMRAPYFAYSDTVSKTMAELKYHMIDANIDTKDYEHATPDGVPISLENFKKGLAAGGTITLCHDVHQTTVELLIQQILDEVKKRGLRAVTVGECLGDPQANWYRPAQ
;
A
#
# COMPACT_ATOMS: atom_id res chain seq x y z
N MET A 1 -5.96 54.69 -61.12
CA MET A 1 -6.29 53.74 -60.03
C MET A 1 -5.47 54.16 -58.81
N LEU A 2 -5.89 55.20 -58.09
CA LEU A 2 -6.76 55.14 -56.90
C LEU A 2 -6.24 54.20 -55.81
N CYS A 3 -6.08 54.58 -54.54
CA CYS A 3 -5.93 55.86 -53.86
C CYS A 3 -5.43 55.49 -52.44
N ARG A 4 -4.39 56.14 -51.95
CA ARG A 4 -4.00 56.14 -50.52
C ARG A 4 -4.91 57.12 -49.76
N LEU A 5 -5.01 56.92 -48.44
CA LEU A 5 -5.62 57.76 -47.39
C LEU A 5 -7.14 57.60 -47.17
N PHE A 6 -7.55 57.27 -45.94
CA PHE A 6 -8.43 58.10 -45.09
C PHE A 6 -8.63 57.49 -43.67
N THR A 7 -7.95 58.14 -42.72
CA THR A 7 -8.34 58.54 -41.35
C THR A 7 -9.75 58.29 -40.78
N LEU A 8 -9.75 58.00 -39.46
CA LEU A 8 -10.66 58.41 -38.36
C LEU A 8 -12.12 57.93 -38.29
N PHE A 9 -12.47 57.23 -37.19
CA PHE A 9 -13.70 57.37 -36.35
C PHE A 9 -13.44 56.60 -35.01
N ILE A 10 -13.03 57.25 -33.90
CA ILE A 10 -13.83 57.87 -32.80
C ILE A 10 -14.77 56.81 -32.15
N ALA A 11 -14.44 56.18 -31.01
CA ALA A 11 -14.34 56.61 -29.61
C ALA A 11 -15.63 56.44 -28.77
N ALA A 12 -15.39 55.99 -27.53
CA ALA A 12 -16.17 56.18 -26.30
C ALA A 12 -17.45 55.37 -26.06
N ALA A 13 -17.30 54.38 -25.16
CA ALA A 13 -18.34 53.83 -24.30
C ALA A 13 -18.42 54.61 -22.98
N LEU A 14 -19.56 54.46 -22.28
CA LEU A 14 -19.94 54.94 -20.93
C LEU A 14 -20.38 56.41 -20.77
N ALA A 15 -21.70 56.63 -20.62
CA ALA A 15 -22.38 56.95 -19.35
C ALA A 15 -23.73 57.70 -19.52
N CYS A 16 -24.68 57.46 -18.58
CA CYS A 16 -25.90 58.23 -18.23
C CYS A 16 -27.12 58.12 -19.19
N CYS A 17 -28.42 58.04 -18.80
CA CYS A 17 -29.20 58.28 -17.57
C CYS A 17 -30.59 57.57 -17.69
N VAL A 18 -31.12 56.94 -16.62
CA VAL A 18 -32.30 57.32 -15.79
C VAL A 18 -33.72 57.19 -16.39
N ALA A 19 -34.54 56.30 -15.80
CA ALA A 19 -35.95 56.47 -15.38
C ALA A 19 -36.48 55.10 -14.84
N ALA A 20 -36.66 54.86 -13.54
CA ALA A 20 -37.68 55.33 -12.58
C ALA A 20 -39.10 54.78 -12.83
N ILE A 21 -39.48 53.70 -12.11
CA ILE A 21 -40.86 53.25 -11.82
C ILE A 21 -40.89 52.65 -10.39
N PRO A 22 -41.92 52.88 -9.56
CA PRO A 22 -41.77 53.00 -8.10
C PRO A 22 -42.09 51.72 -7.30
N LEU A 23 -41.48 51.66 -6.12
CA LEU A 23 -41.85 50.82 -4.97
C LEU A 23 -42.99 51.49 -4.19
N GLN A 24 -44.04 50.74 -3.86
CA GLN A 24 -45.01 51.14 -2.84
C GLN A 24 -45.23 50.01 -1.83
N GLU A 25 -44.74 50.32 -0.64
CA GLU A 25 -44.99 49.86 0.72
C GLU A 25 -46.43 49.39 1.05
N GLN A 26 -46.55 48.26 1.75
CA GLN A 26 -47.45 48.13 2.90
C GLN A 26 -46.86 47.15 3.93
N GLN A 27 -46.35 47.71 5.03
CA GLN A 27 -46.23 47.05 6.32
C GLN A 27 -47.61 47.02 7.01
N THR A 28 -47.94 45.91 7.66
CA THR A 28 -48.71 45.95 8.91
C THR A 28 -47.97 45.14 9.97
N ASN A 29 -47.66 45.85 11.06
CA ASN A 29 -47.09 45.34 12.29
C ASN A 29 -48.14 44.51 13.06
N SER A 30 -47.71 43.43 13.70
CA SER A 30 -48.23 43.10 15.02
C SER A 30 -47.08 42.64 15.93
N ILE A 31 -46.82 43.50 16.91
CA ILE A 31 -45.96 43.29 18.07
C ILE A 31 -46.82 42.56 19.11
N ILE A 32 -46.33 41.44 19.65
CA ILE A 32 -46.71 40.97 20.99
C ILE A 32 -45.44 40.71 21.78
N GLU A 33 -45.28 41.49 22.84
CA GLU A 33 -44.22 41.42 23.84
C GLU A 33 -44.71 40.65 25.09
N ARG A 34 -43.77 39.97 25.77
CA ARG A 34 -43.76 39.47 27.18
C ARG A 34 -44.54 38.15 27.43
N THR A 35 -43.98 37.11 28.06
CA THR A 35 -43.19 37.03 29.31
C THR A 35 -42.43 35.69 29.42
N PRO A 36 -41.38 35.57 30.27
CA PRO A 36 -40.60 34.35 30.45
C PRO A 36 -41.26 33.40 31.46
N GLY A 37 -41.79 32.27 30.97
CA GLY A 37 -42.42 31.22 31.76
C GLY A 37 -41.42 30.14 32.19
N ARG A 38 -41.10 30.16 33.48
CA ARG A 38 -40.44 29.12 34.28
C ARG A 38 -41.18 27.79 34.16
N TRP A 39 -40.49 26.71 33.77
CA TRP A 39 -40.98 25.33 33.93
C TRP A 39 -40.00 24.48 34.74
N PRO A 40 -40.49 23.55 35.58
CA PRO A 40 -39.77 23.01 36.71
C PRO A 40 -38.89 21.81 36.35
N TRP A 41 -37.83 21.66 37.14
CA TRP A 41 -37.04 20.45 37.26
C TRP A 41 -37.91 19.28 37.74
N HIS A 42 -37.89 18.17 37.00
CA HIS A 42 -38.20 16.83 37.52
C HIS A 42 -37.29 15.77 36.86
N PRO A 43 -37.02 14.66 37.58
CA PRO A 43 -35.75 13.96 37.51
C PRO A 43 -35.65 12.91 36.40
N HIS A 44 -34.40 12.55 36.11
CA HIS A 44 -33.91 11.51 35.22
C HIS A 44 -34.84 10.31 35.03
N ARG A 45 -35.27 10.08 33.77
CA ARG A 45 -35.58 8.75 33.25
C ARG A 45 -34.43 8.31 32.32
N PRO A 46 -33.97 7.05 32.38
CA PRO A 46 -32.95 6.54 31.48
C PRO A 46 -33.51 6.49 30.05
N ARG A 47 -32.75 7.02 29.09
CA ARG A 47 -33.08 6.91 27.66
C ARG A 47 -32.87 5.46 27.21
N PRO A 48 -33.80 4.87 26.43
CA PRO A 48 -33.60 3.54 25.89
C PRO A 48 -32.47 3.55 24.85
N HIS A 49 -31.65 2.49 24.86
CA HIS A 49 -30.65 2.22 23.84
C HIS A 49 -31.27 2.30 22.44
N ARG A 50 -30.74 3.19 21.59
CA ARG A 50 -30.98 3.10 20.14
C ARG A 50 -30.11 1.96 19.60
N PRO A 51 -30.67 0.99 18.86
CA PRO A 51 -29.85 0.02 18.15
C PRO A 51 -29.06 0.72 17.03
N ARG A 52 -27.86 0.20 16.77
CA ARG A 52 -26.97 0.61 15.67
C ARG A 52 -27.69 0.46 14.32
N PRO A 53 -27.35 1.25 13.29
CA PRO A 53 -27.85 0.98 11.95
C PRO A 53 -27.28 -0.37 11.48
N HIS A 54 -28.15 -1.37 11.39
CA HIS A 54 -27.86 -2.61 10.68
C HIS A 54 -27.96 -2.31 9.19
N TRP A 55 -26.87 -2.54 8.45
CA TRP A 55 -26.83 -2.47 7.00
C TRP A 55 -27.59 -3.69 6.44
N PRO A 56 -28.77 -3.54 5.79
CA PRO A 56 -29.52 -4.67 5.30
C PRO A 56 -29.19 -4.85 3.82
N PHE A 57 -28.07 -5.50 3.51
CA PHE A 57 -27.97 -6.20 2.23
C PHE A 57 -27.92 -7.70 2.51
N PRO A 58 -28.89 -8.49 2.03
CA PRO A 58 -28.72 -9.93 1.99
C PRO A 58 -27.51 -10.22 1.09
N LYS A 59 -26.56 -11.04 1.58
CA LYS A 59 -25.49 -11.58 0.75
C LYS A 59 -26.14 -12.28 -0.45
N PRO A 60 -25.89 -11.89 -1.70
CA PRO A 60 -26.29 -12.73 -2.80
C PRO A 60 -25.48 -14.02 -2.70
N HIS A 61 -26.16 -15.15 -2.51
CA HIS A 61 -25.56 -16.48 -2.60
C HIS A 61 -25.27 -16.77 -4.08
N TRP A 62 -24.11 -16.32 -4.55
CA TRP A 62 -23.52 -16.85 -5.76
C TRP A 62 -22.79 -18.15 -5.42
N PRO A 63 -22.88 -19.20 -6.26
CA PRO A 63 -22.05 -20.38 -6.07
C PRO A 63 -20.58 -19.95 -6.08
N LYS A 64 -19.81 -20.44 -5.11
CA LYS A 64 -18.36 -20.24 -5.09
C LYS A 64 -17.80 -20.68 -6.46
N PRO A 65 -16.99 -19.86 -7.14
CA PRO A 65 -16.27 -20.31 -8.31
C PRO A 65 -15.42 -21.53 -7.92
N HIS A 66 -15.66 -22.66 -8.58
CA HIS A 66 -14.73 -23.77 -8.54
C HIS A 66 -13.54 -23.40 -9.42
N TRP A 67 -12.48 -22.89 -8.79
CA TRP A 67 -11.18 -22.81 -9.43
C TRP A 67 -10.72 -24.25 -9.72
N PRO A 68 -10.39 -24.61 -10.97
CA PRO A 68 -9.78 -25.90 -11.24
C PRO A 68 -8.48 -25.97 -10.46
N GLU A 69 -8.34 -27.05 -9.68
CA GLU A 69 -7.14 -27.37 -8.93
C GLU A 69 -5.94 -27.41 -9.90
N PRO A 70 -4.81 -26.74 -9.59
CA PRO A 70 -3.64 -26.75 -10.45
C PRO A 70 -3.25 -28.19 -10.76
N GLN A 71 -3.28 -28.57 -12.04
CA GLN A 71 -2.84 -29.89 -12.44
C GLN A 71 -1.36 -30.05 -12.05
N PRO A 72 -0.97 -31.16 -11.40
CA PRO A 72 0.43 -31.38 -11.07
C PRO A 72 1.24 -31.38 -12.36
N GLN A 73 2.20 -30.46 -12.46
CA GLN A 73 3.14 -30.46 -13.57
C GLN A 73 3.98 -31.75 -13.49
N PRO A 74 4.20 -32.44 -14.61
CA PRO A 74 5.08 -33.60 -14.62
C PRO A 74 6.50 -33.17 -14.26
N GLU A 75 7.05 -33.82 -13.24
CA GLU A 75 8.43 -33.70 -12.78
C GLU A 75 9.38 -34.14 -13.92
N PRO A 76 10.46 -33.41 -14.22
CA PRO A 76 11.39 -33.82 -15.27
C PRO A 76 12.14 -35.08 -14.85
N GLU A 77 12.06 -36.13 -15.68
CA GLU A 77 12.81 -37.37 -15.50
C GLU A 77 14.34 -37.11 -15.48
N PRO A 78 15.09 -37.74 -14.56
CA PRO A 78 16.54 -37.61 -14.51
C PRO A 78 17.22 -38.47 -15.59
N THR A 79 17.68 -37.84 -16.66
CA THR A 79 18.55 -38.50 -17.65
C THR A 79 20.00 -38.52 -17.15
N ALA A 80 20.35 -39.53 -16.36
CA ALA A 80 21.75 -39.83 -16.02
C ALA A 80 22.27 -40.99 -16.89
N VAL A 81 23.15 -40.66 -17.84
CA VAL A 81 23.95 -41.64 -18.58
C VAL A 81 25.19 -42.00 -17.73
N PRO A 82 25.59 -43.28 -17.60
CA PRO A 82 26.75 -43.65 -16.80
C PRO A 82 28.04 -43.28 -17.53
N THR A 83 28.91 -42.52 -16.87
CA THR A 83 30.26 -42.19 -17.35
C THR A 83 31.21 -43.36 -17.03
N MET A 84 31.85 -43.91 -18.05
CA MET A 84 32.90 -44.93 -17.93
C MET A 84 34.17 -44.34 -17.29
N ALA A 85 34.85 -45.15 -16.48
CA ALA A 85 36.13 -44.84 -15.85
C ALA A 85 37.26 -44.66 -16.90
N PRO A 86 38.24 -43.76 -16.69
CA PRO A 86 39.43 -43.70 -17.53
C PRO A 86 40.53 -44.65 -17.04
N GLU A 87 41.20 -45.30 -18.00
CA GLU A 87 42.45 -46.05 -17.80
C GLU A 87 43.65 -45.12 -17.51
N PRO A 88 44.69 -45.60 -16.79
CA PRO A 88 45.86 -44.79 -16.46
C PRO A 88 46.90 -44.82 -17.58
N THR A 89 47.22 -43.64 -18.13
CA THR A 89 48.35 -43.47 -19.06
C THR A 89 49.64 -43.15 -18.31
N THR A 90 50.66 -43.97 -18.52
CA THR A 90 52.02 -43.85 -17.99
C THR A 90 52.90 -42.99 -18.90
N VAL A 91 53.25 -41.75 -18.51
CA VAL A 91 54.38 -41.00 -19.09
C VAL A 91 55.01 -40.07 -18.03
N PRO A 92 56.35 -40.11 -17.81
CA PRO A 92 57.07 -39.18 -16.92
C PRO A 92 57.56 -37.89 -17.64
N PRO A 93 58.02 -36.85 -16.90
CA PRO A 93 57.95 -35.45 -17.34
C PRO A 93 59.24 -34.92 -17.98
N THR A 94 59.09 -33.86 -18.78
CA THR A 94 60.17 -32.94 -19.18
C THR A 94 59.70 -31.49 -19.00
N GLU A 95 60.45 -30.73 -18.20
CA GLU A 95 60.37 -29.26 -17.98
C GLU A 95 60.65 -28.43 -19.27
N PRO A 96 60.66 -27.06 -19.31
CA PRO A 96 60.43 -26.03 -18.25
C PRO A 96 59.55 -24.81 -18.66
N SER A 97 59.37 -23.90 -17.69
CA SER A 97 59.27 -22.42 -17.82
C SER A 97 57.94 -21.79 -18.27
N GLY A 98 57.38 -20.94 -17.41
CA GLY A 98 56.40 -19.91 -17.79
C GLY A 98 55.60 -19.37 -16.61
N THR A 99 55.87 -18.14 -16.19
CA THR A 99 55.12 -17.35 -15.19
C THR A 99 53.69 -17.06 -15.64
N TYR A 100 52.69 -17.43 -14.83
CA TYR A 100 51.31 -16.93 -14.94
C TYR A 100 50.77 -16.47 -13.56
N PRO A 101 49.90 -15.44 -13.53
CA PRO A 101 49.38 -14.80 -12.32
C PRO A 101 48.40 -15.70 -11.52
N PRO A 102 48.14 -15.39 -10.24
CA PRO A 102 47.35 -16.26 -9.36
C PRO A 102 45.87 -16.35 -9.77
N ASP A 103 45.38 -17.58 -9.82
CA ASP A 103 43.97 -17.95 -9.99
C ASP A 103 43.20 -17.69 -8.68
N THR A 104 42.03 -17.05 -8.78
CA THR A 104 41.17 -16.63 -7.65
C THR A 104 40.01 -17.60 -7.39
N THR A 105 40.17 -18.88 -7.68
CA THR A 105 39.14 -19.89 -7.40
C THR A 105 39.30 -20.53 -6.01
N PRO A 106 38.34 -20.36 -5.08
CA PRO A 106 38.37 -21.09 -3.81
C PRO A 106 38.01 -22.56 -4.01
N THR A 107 38.97 -23.44 -3.77
CA THR A 107 38.74 -24.87 -3.52
C THR A 107 38.60 -25.06 -2.01
N VAL A 108 37.53 -25.72 -1.53
CA VAL A 108 37.53 -26.91 -0.65
C VAL A 108 36.07 -27.28 -0.34
N VAL A 109 35.64 -28.45 -0.78
CA VAL A 109 34.43 -29.16 -0.30
C VAL A 109 34.84 -29.95 0.96
N PRO A 110 34.15 -29.83 2.11
CA PRO A 110 34.45 -30.67 3.26
C PRO A 110 33.81 -32.06 3.11
N THR A 111 34.66 -33.10 3.12
CA THR A 111 34.27 -34.51 3.26
C THR A 111 34.25 -34.89 4.74
N VAL A 112 33.08 -35.25 5.27
CA VAL A 112 32.99 -36.08 6.48
C VAL A 112 31.82 -37.04 6.32
N VAL A 113 32.15 -38.32 6.25
CA VAL A 113 31.20 -39.44 6.34
C VAL A 113 31.14 -39.86 7.82
N PRO A 114 29.96 -39.93 8.46
CA PRO A 114 29.84 -40.39 9.84
C PRO A 114 30.02 -41.91 9.95
N THR A 115 30.63 -42.37 11.05
CA THR A 115 30.90 -43.79 11.33
C THR A 115 29.85 -44.37 12.29
N ASP A 116 29.21 -45.47 11.89
CA ASP A 116 28.15 -46.19 12.61
C ASP A 116 28.68 -47.21 13.62
N VAL A 117 29.21 -46.77 14.78
CA VAL A 117 29.47 -47.71 15.89
C VAL A 117 29.05 -47.12 17.24
N PRO A 118 28.05 -47.67 17.94
CA PRO A 118 27.68 -47.24 19.28
C PRO A 118 28.67 -47.80 20.32
N THR A 119 29.21 -46.92 21.16
CA THR A 119 30.10 -47.30 22.28
C THR A 119 29.27 -47.69 23.51
N THR A 120 29.56 -48.83 24.13
CA THR A 120 28.66 -49.56 25.05
C THR A 120 28.90 -49.37 26.56
N PHE A 121 29.62 -48.36 27.05
CA PHE A 121 29.75 -48.14 28.50
C PHE A 121 29.89 -46.65 28.91
N PRO A 122 29.10 -46.16 29.89
CA PRO A 122 29.31 -44.83 30.46
C PRO A 122 30.41 -44.88 31.55
N SER A 123 31.41 -44.00 31.43
CA SER A 123 32.42 -43.79 32.47
C SER A 123 31.88 -42.87 33.58
N MET A 124 31.99 -43.30 34.84
CA MET A 124 31.47 -42.60 36.04
C MET A 124 32.53 -41.77 36.80
N THR A 125 33.46 -41.13 36.11
CA THR A 125 34.43 -40.23 36.77
C THR A 125 34.33 -38.82 36.21
N PRO A 126 34.02 -37.79 37.03
CA PRO A 126 34.06 -36.40 36.59
C PRO A 126 35.52 -36.00 36.33
N THR A 127 35.82 -35.66 35.08
CA THR A 127 37.09 -35.06 34.69
C THR A 127 37.16 -33.63 35.23
N ALA A 128 38.33 -33.28 35.78
CA ALA A 128 38.66 -32.00 36.38
C ALA A 128 38.34 -30.78 35.48
N ASP A 129 38.07 -29.65 36.16
CA ASP A 129 37.66 -28.34 35.63
C ASP A 129 38.26 -27.95 34.26
N PRO A 130 37.45 -27.43 33.32
CA PRO A 130 37.97 -26.79 32.12
C PRO A 130 38.72 -25.51 32.50
N THR A 131 40.02 -25.52 32.21
CA THR A 131 40.89 -24.36 32.23
C THR A 131 40.53 -23.45 31.03
N VAL A 132 40.41 -22.15 31.31
CA VAL A 132 40.18 -20.99 30.42
C VAL A 132 38.70 -20.59 30.21
N ALA A 133 38.33 -19.47 30.86
CA ALA A 133 37.09 -18.74 30.60
C ALA A 133 37.07 -18.18 29.16
N PRO A 134 35.93 -18.20 28.45
CA PRO A 134 35.83 -17.60 27.13
C PRO A 134 36.07 -16.09 27.25
N THR A 135 37.11 -15.60 26.59
CA THR A 135 37.39 -14.17 26.50
C THR A 135 36.33 -13.55 25.60
N GLY A 136 35.34 -12.91 26.21
CA GLY A 136 34.34 -12.11 25.52
C GLY A 136 35.01 -11.02 24.70
N THR A 137 35.10 -11.23 23.40
CA THR A 137 35.48 -10.19 22.44
C THR A 137 34.26 -9.92 21.56
N SER A 138 33.25 -9.29 22.14
CA SER A 138 32.06 -8.82 21.45
C SER A 138 32.35 -7.47 20.78
N VAL A 139 33.13 -7.50 19.70
CA VAL A 139 33.18 -6.38 18.76
C VAL A 139 32.94 -6.96 17.36
N PRO A 140 31.74 -6.81 16.78
CA PRO A 140 31.53 -7.17 15.39
C PRO A 140 32.48 -6.33 14.53
N THR A 141 33.36 -6.99 13.79
CA THR A 141 34.36 -6.37 12.89
C THR A 141 33.76 -6.06 11.50
N GLY A 142 32.45 -6.21 11.34
CA GLY A 142 31.74 -5.75 10.14
C GLY A 142 31.25 -4.33 10.36
N ALA A 143 31.79 -3.36 9.61
CA ALA A 143 31.05 -2.12 9.38
C ALA A 143 29.69 -2.49 8.73
N PRO A 144 28.56 -1.91 9.16
CA PRO A 144 27.29 -2.14 8.50
C PRO A 144 27.43 -1.75 7.02
N THR A 145 27.31 -2.73 6.12
CA THR A 145 27.32 -2.55 4.67
C THR A 145 25.98 -2.05 4.13
N GLY A 146 25.05 -1.66 5.01
CA GLY A 146 23.86 -0.94 4.61
C GLY A 146 24.27 0.45 4.11
N VAL A 147 24.11 0.68 2.81
CA VAL A 147 24.01 2.05 2.29
C VAL A 147 23.03 2.79 3.19
N PRO A 148 23.40 3.93 3.81
CA PRO A 148 22.48 4.71 4.61
C PRO A 148 21.22 4.96 3.76
N PRO A 149 19.99 4.75 4.29
CA PRO A 149 18.79 5.10 3.55
C PRO A 149 18.94 6.54 3.06
N MET A 150 18.75 6.74 1.75
CA MET A 150 18.79 8.08 1.17
C MET A 150 17.86 8.99 1.99
N PRO A 151 18.25 10.25 2.28
CA PRO A 151 17.41 11.17 3.03
C PRO A 151 16.03 11.21 2.37
N GLY A 152 15.00 10.71 3.05
CA GLY A 152 13.65 10.68 2.52
C GLY A 152 13.19 12.12 2.28
N THR A 153 12.96 12.48 1.02
CA THR A 153 12.48 13.81 0.63
C THR A 153 10.96 13.94 0.78
N ILE A 154 10.27 12.84 1.07
CA ILE A 154 8.81 12.79 1.15
C ILE A 154 8.37 13.34 2.52
N PRO A 155 7.49 14.35 2.57
CA PRO A 155 7.08 14.95 3.83
C PRO A 155 6.21 14.00 4.66
N PHE A 156 6.33 14.07 5.99
CA PHE A 156 5.40 13.44 6.92
C PHE A 156 4.26 14.41 7.27
N GLY A 157 3.06 13.88 7.50
CA GLY A 157 1.90 14.67 7.92
C GLY A 157 1.42 15.71 6.91
N THR A 158 1.85 15.60 5.65
CA THR A 158 1.40 16.42 4.52
C THR A 158 0.68 15.54 3.54
N VAL A 159 -0.46 16.02 3.01
CA VAL A 159 -1.25 15.31 2.01
C VAL A 159 -0.52 15.30 0.67
N ILE A 160 -0.37 14.12 0.08
CA ILE A 160 0.29 13.87 -1.20
C ILE A 160 -0.70 13.19 -2.12
N ASN A 161 -0.95 13.74 -3.30
CA ASN A 161 -1.98 13.25 -4.21
C ASN A 161 -1.48 12.92 -5.63
N GLU A 162 -0.20 13.15 -5.92
CA GLU A 162 0.38 12.95 -7.25
C GLU A 162 1.78 12.32 -7.18
N CYS A 163 2.14 11.59 -8.24
CA CYS A 163 3.50 11.07 -8.44
C CYS A 163 4.47 12.20 -8.79
N THR A 164 5.73 12.02 -8.38
CA THR A 164 6.85 12.87 -8.78
C THR A 164 7.70 12.25 -9.88
N VAL A 165 7.62 10.93 -10.05
CA VAL A 165 8.35 10.17 -11.09
C VAL A 165 7.51 10.11 -12.36
N ASN A 166 8.01 10.73 -13.43
CA ASN A 166 7.34 10.77 -14.73
C ASN A 166 7.13 9.37 -15.32
N GLY A 167 6.03 9.20 -16.06
CA GLY A 167 5.69 7.93 -16.72
C GLY A 167 5.19 6.84 -15.78
N THR A 168 4.95 7.16 -14.52
CA THR A 168 4.40 6.24 -13.52
C THR A 168 2.96 6.57 -13.15
N ILE A 169 2.23 5.56 -12.70
CA ILE A 169 0.92 5.68 -12.08
C ILE A 169 0.86 4.73 -10.88
N ALA A 170 0.35 5.19 -9.75
CA ALA A 170 0.13 4.36 -8.58
C ALA A 170 -1.32 3.89 -8.54
N LEU A 171 -1.54 2.59 -8.78
CA LEU A 171 -2.83 1.96 -8.54
C LEU A 171 -2.93 1.61 -7.06
N THR A 172 -3.91 2.19 -6.37
CA THR A 172 -4.05 2.01 -4.91
C THR A 172 -5.42 1.48 -4.52
N PHE A 173 -5.46 0.67 -3.46
CA PHE A 173 -6.63 -0.08 -3.02
C PHE A 173 -6.82 0.09 -1.52
N ASP A 174 -8.03 0.49 -1.14
CA ASP A 174 -8.41 0.72 0.25
C ASP A 174 -9.33 -0.40 0.77
N ASP A 175 -9.52 -0.43 2.09
CA ASP A 175 -10.47 -1.25 2.85
C ASP A 175 -10.14 -2.74 3.03
N GLY A 176 -9.25 -3.27 2.19
CA GLY A 176 -8.77 -4.64 2.26
C GLY A 176 -7.92 -4.96 3.51
N PRO A 177 -7.46 -6.20 3.63
CA PRO A 177 -7.68 -7.31 2.70
C PRO A 177 -9.08 -7.91 2.83
N TYR A 178 -9.53 -8.58 1.76
CA TYR A 178 -10.81 -9.28 1.69
C TYR A 178 -10.75 -10.46 0.68
N ASP A 179 -11.88 -11.10 0.42
CA ASP A 179 -11.95 -12.33 -0.40
C ASP A 179 -11.40 -12.16 -1.83
N TYR A 180 -11.45 -10.96 -2.40
CA TYR A 180 -11.01 -10.68 -3.77
C TYR A 180 -9.55 -10.21 -3.87
N THR A 181 -8.93 -9.92 -2.73
CA THR A 181 -7.57 -9.38 -2.69
C THR A 181 -6.53 -10.37 -3.22
N GLY A 182 -6.64 -11.66 -2.89
CA GLY A 182 -5.76 -12.69 -3.44
C GLY A 182 -5.79 -12.77 -4.98
N PRO A 183 -6.99 -12.91 -5.60
CA PRO A 183 -7.16 -12.82 -7.04
C PRO A 183 -6.62 -11.53 -7.67
N LEU A 184 -6.72 -10.39 -6.98
CA LEU A 184 -6.15 -9.13 -7.46
C LEU A 184 -4.62 -9.20 -7.59
N LEU A 185 -3.92 -9.85 -6.66
CA LEU A 185 -2.47 -10.05 -6.75
C LEU A 185 -2.09 -10.90 -7.97
N ASP A 186 -2.92 -11.90 -8.33
CA ASP A 186 -2.71 -12.68 -9.56
C ASP A 186 -2.83 -11.82 -10.83
N ILE A 187 -3.77 -10.87 -10.84
CA ILE A 187 -3.92 -9.91 -11.95
C ILE A 187 -2.66 -9.03 -12.05
N PHE A 188 -2.16 -8.50 -10.94
CA PHE A 188 -0.93 -7.70 -10.94
C PHE A 188 0.29 -8.50 -11.42
N ALA A 189 0.46 -9.73 -10.95
CA ALA A 189 1.54 -10.62 -11.36
C ALA A 189 1.52 -10.89 -12.87
N LYS A 190 0.34 -11.21 -13.44
CA LYS A 190 0.17 -11.43 -14.89
C LYS A 190 0.52 -10.22 -15.74
N ASN A 191 0.30 -9.02 -15.22
CA ASN A 191 0.55 -7.76 -15.93
C ASN A 191 1.94 -7.18 -15.66
N GLY A 192 2.76 -7.81 -14.80
CA GLY A 192 4.06 -7.28 -14.41
C GLY A 192 3.98 -5.93 -13.70
N ALA A 193 2.85 -5.67 -13.02
CA ALA A 193 2.54 -4.40 -12.38
C ALA A 193 2.68 -4.50 -10.86
N LYS A 194 2.78 -3.35 -10.18
CA LYS A 194 2.67 -3.26 -8.71
C LYS A 194 1.56 -2.29 -8.32
N GLY A 195 0.82 -2.65 -7.28
CA GLY A 195 -0.14 -1.80 -6.57
C GLY A 195 0.27 -1.48 -5.14
N THR A 196 -0.45 -0.55 -4.53
CA THR A 196 -0.34 -0.18 -3.10
C THR A 196 -1.66 -0.45 -2.39
N PHE A 197 -1.61 -1.12 -1.24
CA PHE A 197 -2.80 -1.54 -0.50
C PHE A 197 -2.82 -0.82 0.86
N PHE A 198 -3.79 0.07 1.06
CA PHE A 198 -4.05 0.69 2.35
C PHE A 198 -5.03 -0.19 3.11
N VAL A 199 -4.50 -0.96 4.07
CA VAL A 199 -5.26 -2.03 4.72
C VAL A 199 -5.86 -1.60 6.04
N ASN A 200 -6.99 -2.18 6.39
CA ASN A 200 -7.58 -2.11 7.73
C ASN A 200 -7.32 -3.39 8.53
N ALA A 201 -7.41 -3.28 9.86
CA ALA A 201 -7.40 -4.47 10.71
C ALA A 201 -8.81 -5.08 10.87
N MET A 202 -9.81 -4.22 11.09
CA MET A 202 -11.20 -4.60 11.36
C MET A 202 -12.13 -3.67 10.56
N ASN A 203 -12.46 -4.07 9.34
CA ASN A 203 -13.40 -3.35 8.47
C ASN A 203 -14.36 -4.34 7.78
N PHE A 204 -14.17 -4.61 6.48
CA PHE A 204 -14.93 -5.64 5.75
C PHE A 204 -14.60 -7.05 6.24
N GLY A 205 -13.32 -7.29 6.54
CA GLY A 205 -12.81 -8.49 7.16
C GLY A 205 -11.99 -8.19 8.42
N ASN A 206 -11.56 -9.27 9.09
CA ASN A 206 -10.49 -9.22 10.08
C ASN A 206 -9.18 -9.57 9.38
N ILE A 207 -8.18 -8.68 9.44
CA ILE A 207 -6.88 -8.86 8.77
C ILE A 207 -6.18 -10.18 9.13
N MET A 208 -6.44 -10.72 10.33
CA MET A 208 -5.86 -11.99 10.76
C MET A 208 -6.38 -13.19 9.95
N ASP A 209 -7.61 -13.11 9.42
CA ASP A 209 -8.18 -14.14 8.54
C ASP A 209 -7.51 -14.14 7.15
N TYR A 210 -6.78 -13.06 6.82
CA TYR A 210 -6.10 -12.83 5.55
C TYR A 210 -4.59 -12.62 5.71
N ALA A 211 -4.00 -13.08 6.83
CA ALA A 211 -2.58 -12.86 7.12
C ALA A 211 -1.66 -13.41 6.00
N ASP A 212 -2.02 -14.55 5.39
CA ASP A 212 -1.28 -15.13 4.26
C ASP A 212 -1.33 -14.23 3.02
N VAL A 213 -2.46 -13.56 2.77
CA VAL A 213 -2.61 -12.62 1.65
C VAL A 213 -1.77 -11.37 1.87
N ILE A 214 -1.74 -10.84 3.10
CA ILE A 214 -0.86 -9.70 3.47
C ILE A 214 0.62 -10.07 3.31
N LYS A 215 1.01 -11.26 3.78
CA LYS A 215 2.39 -11.75 3.61
C LYS A 215 2.74 -11.91 2.13
N ARG A 216 1.80 -12.38 1.32
CA ARG A 216 1.94 -12.49 -0.13
C ARG A 216 2.13 -11.13 -0.78
N MET A 217 1.31 -10.12 -0.47
CA MET A 217 1.50 -8.74 -0.96
C MET A 217 2.92 -8.25 -0.71
N TYR A 218 3.38 -8.36 0.54
CA TYR A 218 4.69 -7.89 0.95
C TYR A 218 5.82 -8.60 0.18
N LYS A 219 5.76 -9.93 0.07
CA LYS A 219 6.77 -10.73 -0.64
C LYS A 219 6.77 -10.53 -2.14
N GLU A 220 5.61 -10.26 -2.73
CA GLU A 220 5.49 -9.99 -4.16
C GLU A 220 5.89 -8.56 -4.53
N GLY A 221 6.36 -7.75 -3.58
CA GLY A 221 6.86 -6.39 -3.82
C GLY A 221 5.74 -5.36 -4.02
N HIS A 222 4.50 -5.69 -3.60
CA HIS A 222 3.47 -4.69 -3.42
C HIS A 222 3.76 -3.87 -2.17
N MET A 223 3.24 -2.64 -2.16
CA MET A 223 3.39 -1.77 -1.00
C MET A 223 2.17 -1.89 -0.10
N LEU A 224 2.42 -2.01 1.20
CA LEU A 224 1.40 -1.99 2.25
C LEU A 224 1.43 -0.63 2.94
N GLY A 225 0.28 0.02 3.00
CA GLY A 225 0.03 1.24 3.75
C GLY A 225 -1.01 1.00 4.85
N SER A 226 -1.05 1.88 5.84
CA SER A 226 -2.10 1.86 6.87
C SER A 226 -3.36 2.58 6.38
N HIS A 227 -4.52 1.97 6.56
CA HIS A 227 -5.82 2.64 6.43
C HIS A 227 -6.55 2.79 7.76
N THR A 228 -5.81 2.78 8.88
CA THR A 228 -6.29 2.73 10.27
C THR A 228 -6.78 1.34 10.70
N TYR A 229 -6.89 1.13 12.01
CA TYR A 229 -7.38 -0.14 12.56
C TYR A 229 -8.84 -0.42 12.19
N SER A 230 -9.74 0.55 12.40
CA SER A 230 -11.20 0.36 12.32
C SER A 230 -11.92 1.22 11.27
N HIS A 231 -11.17 1.80 10.32
CA HIS A 231 -11.71 2.72 9.32
C HIS A 231 -12.39 3.95 9.97
N ALA A 232 -11.82 4.44 11.07
CA ALA A 232 -12.36 5.59 11.79
C ALA A 232 -12.09 6.90 11.04
N ASP A 233 -13.08 7.79 11.01
CA ASP A 233 -12.88 9.18 10.57
C ASP A 233 -11.96 9.91 11.56
N LEU A 234 -10.69 10.06 11.16
CA LEU A 234 -9.64 10.62 12.00
C LEU A 234 -9.89 12.09 12.34
N SER A 235 -10.64 12.84 11.52
CA SER A 235 -10.97 14.25 11.77
C SER A 235 -11.85 14.43 13.02
N LYS A 236 -12.54 13.37 13.45
CA LYS A 236 -13.41 13.33 14.63
C LYS A 236 -12.71 12.87 15.91
N LEU A 237 -11.43 12.52 15.82
CA LEU A 237 -10.63 12.01 16.94
C LEU A 237 -9.64 13.07 17.42
N ASN A 238 -9.22 12.96 18.68
CA ASN A 238 -8.06 13.69 19.19
C ASN A 238 -6.75 12.93 18.85
N SER A 239 -5.60 13.55 19.08
CA SER A 239 -4.28 12.96 18.75
C SER A 239 -4.08 11.58 19.38
N THR A 240 -4.51 11.35 20.63
CA THR A 240 -4.45 10.04 21.29
C THR A 240 -5.29 8.99 20.56
N GLY A 241 -6.52 9.33 20.16
CA GLY A 241 -7.38 8.42 19.41
C GLY A 241 -6.82 8.09 18.03
N ILE A 242 -6.28 9.10 17.33
CA ILE A 242 -5.61 8.93 16.04
C ILE A 242 -4.40 8.00 16.18
N ALA A 243 -3.51 8.28 17.14
CA ALA A 243 -2.32 7.45 17.38
C ALA A 243 -2.69 6.00 17.75
N LEU A 244 -3.79 5.79 18.47
CA LEU A 244 -4.26 4.46 18.81
C LEU A 244 -4.73 3.67 17.57
N GLU A 245 -5.45 4.31 16.65
CA GLU A 245 -5.88 3.69 15.38
C GLU A 245 -4.68 3.23 14.55
N MET A 246 -3.62 4.05 14.47
CA MET A 246 -2.41 3.70 13.73
C MET A 246 -1.63 2.59 14.43
N LYS A 247 -1.39 2.75 15.75
CA LYS A 247 -0.58 1.81 16.54
C LYS A 247 -1.18 0.40 16.54
N LYS A 248 -2.50 0.27 16.65
CA LYS A 248 -3.15 -1.04 16.67
C LYS A 248 -2.94 -1.82 15.39
N LEU A 249 -3.04 -1.16 14.23
CA LEU A 249 -2.77 -1.81 12.95
C LEU A 249 -1.29 -2.14 12.80
N ASP A 250 -0.40 -1.23 13.18
CA ASP A 250 1.05 -1.45 13.19
C ASP A 250 1.46 -2.69 14.01
N ASP A 251 0.90 -2.84 15.21
CA ASP A 251 1.21 -3.97 16.10
C ASP A 251 0.72 -5.31 15.51
N ILE A 252 -0.34 -5.30 14.70
CA ILE A 252 -0.86 -6.49 14.00
C ILE A 252 -0.04 -6.81 12.75
N LEU A 253 0.34 -5.80 11.97
CA LEU A 253 1.11 -5.99 10.76
C LEU A 253 2.54 -6.45 11.03
N ALA A 254 3.19 -5.90 12.06
CA ALA A 254 4.59 -6.21 12.38
C ALA A 254 4.94 -7.71 12.34
N PRO A 255 4.25 -8.62 13.05
CA PRO A 255 4.56 -10.05 12.97
C PRO A 255 4.25 -10.70 11.62
N ILE A 256 3.40 -10.10 10.78
CA ILE A 256 3.02 -10.64 9.46
C ILE A 256 4.06 -10.26 8.39
N ILE A 257 4.66 -9.08 8.51
CA ILE A 257 5.60 -8.51 7.52
C ILE A 257 7.03 -8.34 8.08
N ASP A 258 7.55 -9.40 8.70
CA ASP A 258 8.95 -9.53 9.12
C ASP A 258 9.43 -8.43 10.08
N GLY A 259 8.56 -8.05 11.03
CA GLY A 259 8.84 -7.03 12.04
C GLY A 259 8.69 -5.60 11.53
N ASN A 260 8.10 -5.38 10.36
CA ASN A 260 7.98 -4.04 9.76
C ASN A 260 6.62 -3.39 10.00
N ARG A 261 6.59 -2.05 9.99
CA ARG A 261 5.38 -1.22 10.11
C ARG A 261 5.33 -0.21 8.96
N PRO A 262 4.18 0.01 8.30
CA PRO A 262 4.08 0.99 7.22
C PRO A 262 4.47 2.41 7.68
N THR A 263 5.18 3.15 6.83
CA THR A 263 5.38 4.60 6.97
C THR A 263 4.42 5.41 6.11
N TYR A 264 3.58 4.73 5.32
CA TYR A 264 2.56 5.34 4.47
C TYR A 264 1.18 5.03 5.01
N MET A 265 0.28 6.01 4.91
CA MET A 265 -1.11 5.84 5.27
C MET A 265 -2.04 6.63 4.37
N ARG A 266 -3.29 6.21 4.32
CA ARG A 266 -4.38 6.99 3.76
C ARG A 266 -5.45 7.17 4.83
N ALA A 267 -5.94 8.40 4.99
CA ALA A 267 -7.01 8.67 5.94
C ALA A 267 -8.36 8.18 5.38
N PRO A 268 -9.15 7.41 6.15
CA PRO A 268 -10.52 7.09 5.79
C PRO A 268 -11.31 8.33 5.36
N TYR A 269 -12.07 8.20 4.27
CA TYR A 269 -12.89 9.27 3.67
C TYR A 269 -12.10 10.50 3.18
N PHE A 270 -10.77 10.42 3.08
CA PHE A 270 -9.90 11.59 2.92
C PHE A 270 -10.18 12.69 3.97
N ALA A 271 -10.57 12.27 5.19
CA ALA A 271 -10.95 13.20 6.24
C ALA A 271 -9.72 13.69 7.02
N TYR A 272 -9.28 14.91 6.73
CA TYR A 272 -8.12 15.54 7.34
C TYR A 272 -8.49 16.64 8.34
N SER A 273 -7.56 16.95 9.24
CA SER A 273 -7.57 18.15 10.08
C SER A 273 -6.13 18.52 10.46
N ASP A 274 -5.92 19.71 11.05
CA ASP A 274 -4.62 20.10 11.60
C ASP A 274 -4.11 19.08 12.63
N THR A 275 -5.01 18.54 13.45
CA THR A 275 -4.69 17.51 14.43
C THR A 275 -4.23 16.22 13.75
N VAL A 276 -4.90 15.80 12.67
CA VAL A 276 -4.48 14.61 11.89
C VAL A 276 -3.09 14.83 11.30
N SER A 277 -2.88 15.96 10.62
CA SER A 277 -1.61 16.28 9.95
C SER A 277 -0.44 16.32 10.95
N LYS A 278 -0.61 17.01 12.09
CA LYS A 278 0.41 17.06 13.16
C LYS A 278 0.69 15.69 13.75
N THR A 279 -0.35 14.91 14.04
CA THR A 279 -0.19 13.56 14.61
C THR A 279 0.52 12.63 13.63
N MET A 280 0.22 12.70 12.32
CA MET A 280 0.93 11.90 11.30
C MET A 280 2.39 12.34 11.14
N ALA A 281 2.69 13.63 11.26
CA ALA A 281 4.08 14.13 11.26
C ALA A 281 4.89 13.63 12.46
N GLU A 282 4.27 13.57 13.64
CA GLU A 282 4.86 13.02 14.87
C GLU A 282 5.10 11.51 14.75
N LEU A 283 4.12 10.77 14.23
CA LEU A 283 4.18 9.32 14.04
C LEU A 283 4.99 8.87 12.81
N LYS A 284 5.51 9.82 12.02
CA LYS A 284 6.28 9.55 10.78
C LYS A 284 5.47 8.77 9.74
N TYR A 285 4.26 9.25 9.46
CA TYR A 285 3.44 8.78 8.34
C TYR A 285 3.40 9.80 7.19
N HIS A 286 3.61 9.32 5.97
CA HIS A 286 3.26 9.99 4.73
C HIS A 286 1.76 9.83 4.49
N MET A 287 1.05 10.93 4.21
CA MET A 287 -0.41 10.90 4.03
C MET A 287 -0.73 10.92 2.53
N ILE A 288 -1.31 9.83 2.04
CA ILE A 288 -1.57 9.62 0.61
C ILE A 288 -3.06 9.80 0.32
N ASP A 289 -3.35 10.75 -0.55
CA ASP A 289 -4.66 10.98 -1.16
C ASP A 289 -4.74 10.28 -2.53
N ALA A 290 -5.69 10.66 -3.37
CA ALA A 290 -5.76 10.30 -4.77
C ALA A 290 -6.21 11.51 -5.61
N ASN A 291 -5.66 11.63 -6.81
CA ASN A 291 -6.11 12.60 -7.82
C ASN A 291 -6.83 11.93 -9.01
N ILE A 292 -7.09 10.63 -8.92
CA ILE A 292 -8.02 9.89 -9.78
C ILE A 292 -8.95 9.07 -8.86
N ASP A 293 -10.19 9.50 -8.69
CA ASP A 293 -11.21 8.72 -7.98
C ASP A 293 -12.05 7.94 -8.99
N THR A 294 -12.01 6.60 -8.92
CA THR A 294 -12.78 5.76 -9.83
C THR A 294 -14.27 5.73 -9.51
N LYS A 295 -14.67 6.04 -8.26
CA LYS A 295 -16.02 5.82 -7.75
C LYS A 295 -16.50 4.37 -7.91
N ASP A 296 -15.58 3.42 -7.86
CA ASP A 296 -15.89 1.99 -8.00
C ASP A 296 -16.88 1.49 -6.95
N TYR A 297 -16.79 2.01 -5.72
CA TYR A 297 -17.74 1.73 -4.64
C TYR A 297 -19.18 2.24 -4.91
N GLU A 298 -19.37 3.28 -5.73
CA GLU A 298 -20.70 3.77 -6.15
C GLU A 298 -21.27 2.98 -7.33
N HIS A 299 -20.42 2.19 -7.98
CA HIS A 299 -20.70 1.51 -9.25
C HIS A 299 -20.33 0.02 -9.18
N ALA A 300 -20.51 -0.60 -8.01
CA ALA A 300 -20.16 -1.99 -7.71
C ALA A 300 -21.11 -3.03 -8.34
N THR A 301 -21.47 -2.84 -9.60
CA THR A 301 -22.26 -3.75 -10.44
C THR A 301 -21.59 -3.89 -11.81
N PRO A 302 -21.79 -5.00 -12.55
CA PRO A 302 -21.22 -5.16 -13.88
C PRO A 302 -21.54 -3.99 -14.83
N ASP A 303 -22.77 -3.47 -14.79
CA ASP A 303 -23.20 -2.32 -15.61
C ASP A 303 -22.60 -0.98 -15.15
N GLY A 304 -22.13 -0.89 -13.90
CA GLY A 304 -21.46 0.29 -13.35
C GLY A 304 -19.97 0.38 -13.69
N VAL A 305 -19.32 -0.75 -13.99
CA VAL A 305 -17.87 -0.82 -14.31
C VAL A 305 -17.47 0.16 -15.42
N PRO A 306 -18.20 0.31 -16.54
CA PRO A 306 -17.86 1.30 -17.57
C PRO A 306 -17.81 2.75 -17.07
N ILE A 307 -18.64 3.11 -16.08
CA ILE A 307 -18.64 4.45 -15.48
C ILE A 307 -17.34 4.66 -14.69
N SER A 308 -16.96 3.68 -13.87
CA SER A 308 -15.72 3.74 -13.09
C SER A 308 -14.47 3.79 -13.97
N LEU A 309 -14.48 3.02 -15.07
CA LEU A 309 -13.41 3.06 -16.06
C LEU A 309 -13.33 4.43 -16.76
N GLU A 310 -14.47 5.05 -17.06
CA GLU A 310 -14.50 6.39 -17.65
C GLU A 310 -14.01 7.47 -16.66
N ASN A 311 -14.36 7.36 -15.37
CA ASN A 311 -13.81 8.23 -14.32
C ASN A 311 -12.29 8.12 -14.24
N PHE A 312 -11.76 6.89 -14.27
CA PHE A 312 -10.31 6.65 -14.35
C PHE A 312 -9.70 7.33 -15.59
N LYS A 313 -10.27 7.11 -16.77
CA LYS A 313 -9.77 7.68 -18.04
C LYS A 313 -9.75 9.20 -18.04
N LYS A 314 -10.79 9.83 -17.48
CA LYS A 314 -10.90 11.29 -17.32
C LYS A 314 -9.86 11.82 -16.35
N GLY A 315 -9.72 11.21 -15.17
CA GLY A 315 -8.69 11.60 -14.20
C GLY A 315 -7.28 11.49 -14.79
N LEU A 316 -7.00 10.39 -15.50
CA LEU A 316 -5.72 10.18 -16.16
C LEU A 316 -5.49 11.18 -17.32
N ALA A 317 -6.52 11.54 -18.08
CA ALA A 317 -6.43 12.58 -19.11
C ALA A 317 -6.24 13.99 -18.52
N ALA A 318 -6.68 14.23 -17.28
CA ALA A 318 -6.46 15.47 -16.54
C ALA A 318 -5.07 15.55 -15.87
N GLY A 319 -4.23 14.53 -16.02
CA GLY A 319 -2.89 14.48 -15.42
C GLY A 319 -2.81 13.78 -14.07
N GLY A 320 -3.89 13.13 -13.63
CA GLY A 320 -3.88 12.33 -12.42
C GLY A 320 -2.92 11.14 -12.50
N THR A 321 -2.40 10.72 -11.35
CA THR A 321 -1.31 9.73 -11.23
C THR A 321 -1.44 8.81 -10.02
N ILE A 322 -2.30 9.10 -9.05
CA ILE A 322 -2.60 8.21 -7.91
C ILE A 322 -4.11 7.91 -7.92
N THR A 323 -4.47 6.63 -8.05
CA THR A 323 -5.87 6.21 -8.17
C THR A 323 -6.45 5.73 -6.86
N LEU A 324 -7.71 6.08 -6.55
CA LEU A 324 -8.51 5.44 -5.51
C LEU A 324 -9.38 4.32 -6.13
N CYS A 325 -9.18 3.10 -5.64
CA CYS A 325 -10.02 1.93 -5.86
C CYS A 325 -10.20 1.19 -4.53
N HIS A 326 -11.11 0.21 -4.48
CA HIS A 326 -11.34 -0.62 -3.28
C HIS A 326 -11.40 -2.09 -3.68
N ASP A 327 -10.45 -2.90 -3.18
CA ASP A 327 -10.34 -4.32 -3.54
C ASP A 327 -11.34 -5.22 -2.79
N VAL A 328 -12.15 -4.64 -1.91
CA VAL A 328 -13.28 -5.30 -1.25
C VAL A 328 -14.48 -5.51 -2.17
N HIS A 329 -14.49 -4.88 -3.35
CA HIS A 329 -15.56 -5.02 -4.35
C HIS A 329 -15.17 -6.01 -5.45
N GLN A 330 -16.01 -7.04 -5.64
CA GLN A 330 -15.81 -8.07 -6.66
C GLN A 330 -15.64 -7.47 -8.06
N THR A 331 -16.50 -6.53 -8.44
CA THR A 331 -16.49 -5.90 -9.76
C THR A 331 -15.25 -5.04 -9.98
N THR A 332 -14.69 -4.44 -8.93
CA THR A 332 -13.40 -3.75 -9.01
C THR A 332 -12.32 -4.73 -9.45
N VAL A 333 -12.16 -5.82 -8.70
CA VAL A 333 -11.10 -6.80 -8.95
C VAL A 333 -11.32 -7.56 -10.27
N GLU A 334 -12.48 -8.18 -10.44
CA GLU A 334 -12.71 -9.14 -11.53
C GLU A 334 -12.97 -8.48 -12.89
N LEU A 335 -13.48 -7.23 -12.91
CA LEU A 335 -13.92 -6.58 -14.15
C LEU A 335 -13.18 -5.26 -14.44
N LEU A 336 -12.93 -4.41 -13.43
CA LEU A 336 -12.38 -3.08 -13.65
C LEU A 336 -10.85 -3.04 -13.77
N ILE A 337 -10.11 -3.72 -12.88
CA ILE A 337 -8.66 -3.54 -12.80
C ILE A 337 -7.92 -3.98 -14.06
N GLN A 338 -8.31 -5.07 -14.72
CA GLN A 338 -7.66 -5.45 -15.97
C GLN A 338 -7.84 -4.36 -17.04
N GLN A 339 -9.02 -3.75 -17.14
CA GLN A 339 -9.27 -2.67 -18.10
C GLN A 339 -8.47 -1.41 -17.77
N ILE A 340 -8.29 -1.10 -16.48
CA ILE A 340 -7.40 -0.01 -16.03
C ILE A 340 -5.96 -0.30 -16.45
N LEU A 341 -5.44 -1.50 -16.20
CA LEU A 341 -4.09 -1.90 -16.57
C LEU A 341 -3.86 -1.86 -18.08
N ASP A 342 -4.86 -2.26 -18.88
CA ASP A 342 -4.80 -2.16 -20.34
C ASP A 342 -4.69 -0.70 -20.80
N GLU A 343 -5.44 0.22 -20.19
CA GLU A 343 -5.34 1.65 -20.49
C GLU A 343 -4.01 2.26 -20.05
N VAL A 344 -3.48 1.86 -18.88
CA VAL A 344 -2.14 2.25 -18.41
C VAL A 344 -1.08 1.83 -19.43
N LYS A 345 -1.10 0.56 -19.84
CA LYS A 345 -0.17 0.02 -20.84
C LYS A 345 -0.29 0.72 -22.19
N LYS A 346 -1.52 0.98 -22.64
CA LYS A 346 -1.81 1.68 -23.90
C LYS A 346 -1.23 3.10 -23.92
N ARG A 347 -1.16 3.77 -22.76
CA ARG A 347 -0.56 5.11 -22.62
C ARG A 347 0.96 5.08 -22.38
N GLY A 348 1.58 3.89 -22.37
CA GLY A 348 3.02 3.74 -22.13
C GLY A 348 3.42 4.04 -20.68
N LEU A 349 2.48 3.98 -19.73
CA LEU A 349 2.72 4.21 -18.31
C LEU A 349 3.08 2.91 -17.60
N ARG A 350 3.78 3.03 -16.47
CA ARG A 350 4.09 1.92 -15.56
C ARG A 350 3.21 2.00 -14.31
N ALA A 351 2.46 0.94 -14.02
CA ALA A 351 1.76 0.77 -12.76
C ALA A 351 2.75 0.31 -11.67
N VAL A 352 3.02 1.19 -10.71
CA VAL A 352 4.05 1.05 -9.67
C VAL A 352 3.47 1.27 -8.27
N THR A 353 4.24 1.01 -7.22
CA THR A 353 3.86 1.37 -5.85
C THR A 353 3.87 2.88 -5.65
N VAL A 354 3.14 3.40 -4.65
CA VAL A 354 3.16 4.83 -4.29
C VAL A 354 4.59 5.28 -3.96
N GLY A 355 5.35 4.46 -3.23
CA GLY A 355 6.74 4.76 -2.93
C GLY A 355 7.61 4.94 -4.18
N GLU A 356 7.53 4.03 -5.15
CA GLU A 356 8.25 4.18 -6.43
C GLU A 356 7.75 5.39 -7.24
N CYS A 357 6.44 5.62 -7.28
CA CYS A 357 5.79 6.79 -7.91
C CYS A 357 6.27 8.12 -7.32
N LEU A 358 6.66 8.13 -6.04
CA LEU A 358 7.23 9.29 -5.35
C LEU A 358 8.76 9.33 -5.36
N GLY A 359 9.42 8.33 -5.92
CA GLY A 359 10.89 8.20 -5.92
C GLY A 359 11.48 7.84 -4.55
N ASP A 360 10.68 7.30 -3.63
CA ASP A 360 11.12 6.87 -2.32
C ASP A 360 11.65 5.43 -2.37
N PRO A 361 12.91 5.17 -1.95
CA PRO A 361 13.46 3.81 -1.91
C PRO A 361 12.62 2.87 -1.03
N GLN A 362 12.52 1.60 -1.44
CA GLN A 362 11.73 0.60 -0.70
C GLN A 362 12.10 0.45 0.78
N ALA A 363 13.37 0.70 1.14
CA ALA A 363 13.83 0.69 2.53
C ALA A 363 13.14 1.73 3.42
N ASN A 364 12.52 2.76 2.85
CA ASN A 364 11.85 3.84 3.57
C ASN A 364 10.33 3.62 3.69
N TRP A 365 9.75 2.68 2.93
CA TRP A 365 8.30 2.40 2.95
C TRP A 365 7.83 1.80 4.27
N TYR A 366 8.78 1.27 5.05
CA TYR A 366 8.54 0.64 6.33
C TYR A 366 9.57 1.08 7.37
N ARG A 367 9.17 0.99 8.64
CA ARG A 367 10.07 1.13 9.79
C ARG A 367 10.05 -0.16 10.62
N PRO A 368 11.16 -0.53 11.26
CA PRO A 368 11.18 -1.68 12.15
C PRO A 368 10.24 -1.44 13.35
N ALA A 369 9.56 -2.49 13.80
CA ALA A 369 8.88 -2.53 15.07
C ALA A 369 9.92 -2.40 16.19
N GLN A 370 9.64 -1.52 17.15
CA GLN A 370 10.48 -1.29 18.33
C GLN A 370 10.29 -2.37 19.39
#